data_AF-A0A0P6XI42-F1
#
_entry.id   AF-A0A0P6XI42-F1
#
_cell.length_a   1.000
_cell.length_b   1.000
_cell.length_c   1.000
_cell.angle_alpha   90.00
_cell.angle_beta   90.00
_cell.angle_gamma   90.00
#
_symmetry.space_group_name_H-M   'P 1'
#
loop_
_entity.id
_entity.type
_entity.pdbx_description
1 polymer ?
#
loop_
_entity_poly.entity_id
_entity_poly.type
_entity_poly.pdbx_seq_one_letter_code
_entity_poly.pdbx_strand_id
1 'polypeptide(L)'
;MREERSYAVMSQSLNFSPALVQYLPETCTLLQSANLVVHPTVVRVVLHGSRGLGGGARPDSDIDLSLIVDLPVNLEATQLEPLLHVVFQTTFNAWQSEIEPDLAVIFKTRACALDCFTQTNWQDDMCSIGGYDCFGLYKVQKGFSGLVTHAGIEIRRMVPCLEIWRRAIC
;
A
#
# COMPACT_ATOMS: atom_id res chain seq x y z
N MET A 1 35.04 -2.86 5.44
CA MET A 1 34.40 -2.73 4.12
C MET A 1 33.25 -3.71 4.07
N ARG A 2 32.02 -3.24 4.30
CA ARG A 2 30.80 -4.04 4.13
C ARG A 2 30.24 -3.66 2.76
N GLU A 3 30.02 -4.66 1.91
CA GLU A 3 29.43 -4.50 0.59
C GLU A 3 28.02 -3.93 0.73
N GLU A 4 27.85 -2.67 0.38
CA GLU A 4 26.57 -2.10 0.03
C GLU A 4 26.09 -2.80 -1.24
N ARG A 5 25.21 -3.80 -1.10
CA ARG A 5 24.36 -4.20 -2.22
C ARG A 5 23.44 -3.02 -2.53
N SER A 6 23.89 -2.17 -3.44
CA SER A 6 23.06 -1.21 -4.13
C SER A 6 21.93 -2.00 -4.80
N TYR A 7 20.75 -2.00 -4.17
CA TYR A 7 19.53 -2.38 -4.86
C TYR A 7 19.31 -1.30 -5.91
N ALA A 8 19.76 -1.56 -7.13
CA ALA A 8 19.39 -0.75 -8.27
C ALA A 8 17.85 -0.71 -8.29
N VAL A 9 17.30 0.44 -7.92
CA VAL A 9 15.87 0.72 -8.09
C VAL A 9 15.65 0.73 -9.59
N MET A 10 15.28 -0.41 -10.14
CA MET A 10 14.81 -0.48 -11.51
C MET A 10 13.52 0.32 -11.55
N SER A 11 13.61 1.57 -12.02
CA SER A 11 12.46 2.44 -12.28
C SER A 11 11.72 1.91 -13.50
N GLN A 12 11.07 0.76 -13.36
CA GLN A 12 10.07 0.31 -14.32
C GLN A 12 8.79 1.05 -13.99
N SER A 13 8.26 1.76 -15.00
CA SER A 13 6.92 2.33 -14.93
C SER A 13 5.94 1.22 -14.53
N LEU A 14 5.17 1.44 -13.47
CA LEU A 14 4.20 0.47 -12.99
C LEU A 14 3.08 0.33 -14.03
N ASN A 15 2.88 -0.89 -14.53
CA ASN A 15 1.73 -1.21 -15.35
C ASN A 15 0.48 -1.30 -14.45
N PHE A 16 -0.28 -0.22 -14.37
CA PHE A 16 -1.50 -0.18 -13.57
C PHE A 16 -2.59 -1.12 -14.11
N SER A 17 -3.48 -1.55 -13.21
CA SER A 17 -4.61 -2.40 -13.57
C SER A 17 -5.55 -1.65 -14.54
N PRO A 18 -6.15 -2.35 -15.54
CA PRO A 18 -7.11 -1.71 -16.44
C PRO A 18 -8.30 -1.07 -15.72
N ALA A 19 -8.66 -1.62 -14.55
CA ALA A 19 -9.72 -1.09 -13.70
C ALA A 19 -9.41 0.33 -13.20
N LEU A 20 -8.15 0.66 -12.89
CA LEU A 20 -7.78 2.02 -12.49
C LEU A 20 -8.08 3.03 -13.62
N VAL A 21 -7.65 2.73 -14.84
CA VAL A 21 -7.86 3.60 -16.00
C VAL A 21 -9.36 3.74 -16.30
N GLN A 22 -10.10 2.64 -16.20
CA GLN A 22 -11.53 2.60 -16.50
C GLN A 22 -12.36 3.39 -15.48
N TYR A 23 -12.09 3.24 -14.19
CA TYR A 23 -12.92 3.81 -13.13
C TYR A 23 -12.41 5.15 -12.61
N LEU A 24 -11.10 5.41 -12.66
CA LEU A 24 -10.45 6.56 -12.04
C LEU A 24 -9.34 7.15 -12.94
N PRO A 25 -9.68 7.61 -14.17
CA PRO A 25 -8.68 8.06 -15.14
C PRO A 25 -7.81 9.24 -14.67
N GLU A 26 -8.40 10.17 -13.90
CA GLU A 26 -7.67 11.29 -13.31
C GLU A 26 -6.66 10.83 -12.26
N THR A 27 -7.06 9.94 -11.35
CA THR A 27 -6.15 9.33 -10.37
C THR A 27 -5.06 8.51 -11.06
N CYS A 28 -5.38 7.81 -12.14
CA CYS A 28 -4.38 7.12 -12.96
C CYS A 28 -3.32 8.08 -13.51
N THR A 29 -3.76 9.20 -14.07
CA THR A 29 -2.87 10.21 -14.65
C THR A 29 -1.99 10.83 -13.57
N LEU A 30 -2.57 11.15 -12.41
CA LEU A 30 -1.84 11.62 -11.24
C LEU A 30 -0.75 10.62 -10.84
N LEU A 31 -1.08 9.35 -10.64
CA LEU A 31 -0.15 8.30 -10.24
C LEU A 31 1.00 8.10 -11.24
N GLN A 32 0.72 8.23 -12.54
CA GLN A 32 1.74 8.17 -13.59
C GLN A 32 2.68 9.38 -13.55
N SER A 33 2.13 10.60 -13.41
CA SER A 33 2.92 11.82 -13.31
C SER A 33 3.70 11.92 -12.00
N ALA A 34 3.18 11.33 -10.92
CA ALA A 34 3.76 11.37 -9.58
C ALA A 34 4.95 10.42 -9.41
N ASN A 35 5.35 9.69 -10.47
CA ASN A 35 6.46 8.74 -10.43
C ASN A 35 6.31 7.71 -9.28
N LEU A 36 5.16 7.05 -9.20
CA LEU A 36 4.95 5.99 -8.21
C LEU A 36 5.95 4.84 -8.44
N VAL A 37 6.87 4.66 -7.48
CA VAL A 37 7.85 3.56 -7.44
C VAL A 37 7.60 2.74 -6.18
N VAL A 38 7.74 1.41 -6.27
CA VAL A 38 7.55 0.52 -5.11
C VAL A 38 8.79 -0.33 -4.85
N HIS A 39 9.01 -0.66 -3.58
CA HIS A 39 10.08 -1.57 -3.18
C HIS A 39 9.82 -3.00 -3.68
N PRO A 40 10.84 -3.81 -4.03
CA PRO A 40 10.66 -5.17 -4.54
C PRO A 40 9.81 -6.09 -3.67
N THR A 41 9.76 -5.87 -2.35
CA THR A 41 8.93 -6.64 -1.40
C THR A 41 7.43 -6.37 -1.55
N VAL A 42 7.04 -5.24 -2.17
CA VAL A 42 5.63 -4.92 -2.43
C VAL A 42 5.09 -5.88 -3.49
N VAL A 43 3.99 -6.54 -3.16
CA VAL A 43 3.28 -7.47 -4.06
C VAL A 43 2.02 -6.86 -4.65
N ARG A 44 1.40 -5.91 -3.96
CA ARG A 44 0.21 -5.20 -4.42
C ARG A 44 0.23 -3.76 -3.95
N VAL A 45 -0.33 -2.87 -4.77
CA VAL A 45 -0.69 -1.52 -4.36
C VAL A 45 -2.20 -1.38 -4.43
N VAL A 46 -2.78 -0.87 -3.37
CA VAL A 46 -4.23 -0.70 -3.23
C VAL A 46 -4.54 0.75 -2.95
N LEU A 47 -5.44 1.31 -3.75
CA LEU A 47 -5.96 2.66 -3.62
C LEU A 47 -7.26 2.64 -2.82
N HIS A 48 -7.40 3.59 -1.90
CA HIS A 48 -8.61 3.81 -1.12
C HIS A 48 -8.92 5.31 -0.98
N GLY A 49 -9.90 5.64 -0.15
CA GLY A 49 -10.23 7.03 0.18
C GLY A 49 -10.87 7.81 -0.97
N SER A 50 -10.77 9.14 -0.88
CA SER A 50 -11.55 10.06 -1.71
C SER A 50 -11.15 10.08 -3.19
N ARG A 51 -9.86 9.80 -3.48
CA ARG A 51 -9.33 9.61 -4.85
C ARG A 51 -9.50 8.18 -5.38
N GLY A 52 -9.93 7.26 -4.53
CA GLY A 52 -10.32 5.92 -4.88
C GLY A 52 -11.80 5.84 -5.29
N LEU A 53 -12.35 4.62 -5.24
CA LEU A 53 -13.75 4.37 -5.57
C LEU A 53 -14.75 5.01 -4.58
N GLY A 54 -14.28 5.50 -3.42
CA GLY A 54 -15.11 6.24 -2.47
C GLY A 54 -15.53 7.60 -3.00
N GLY A 55 -14.74 8.18 -3.91
CA GLY A 55 -15.02 9.46 -4.56
C GLY A 55 -15.02 10.66 -3.62
N GLY A 56 -15.39 11.83 -4.16
CA GLY A 56 -15.48 13.07 -3.39
C GLY A 56 -14.14 13.75 -3.13
N ALA A 57 -13.08 13.39 -3.86
CA ALA A 57 -11.80 14.10 -3.80
C ALA A 57 -11.97 15.57 -4.17
N ARG A 58 -11.36 16.44 -3.37
CA ARG A 58 -11.07 17.82 -3.73
C ARG A 58 -9.77 17.85 -4.55
N PRO A 59 -9.47 18.95 -5.26
CA PRO A 59 -8.23 19.08 -6.01
C PRO A 59 -6.98 18.85 -5.16
N ASP A 60 -7.02 19.23 -3.88
CA ASP A 60 -5.95 19.13 -2.88
C ASP A 60 -6.06 17.90 -1.96
N SER A 61 -7.03 17.01 -2.19
CA SER A 61 -7.14 15.80 -1.37
C SER A 61 -5.90 14.93 -1.54
N ASP A 62 -5.40 14.39 -0.42
CA ASP A 62 -4.31 13.42 -0.40
C ASP A 62 -4.70 12.14 -1.16
N ILE A 63 -3.70 11.34 -1.53
CA ILE A 63 -3.90 10.03 -2.13
C ILE A 63 -3.55 8.93 -1.13
N ASP A 64 -4.55 8.15 -0.74
CA ASP A 64 -4.33 7.07 0.21
C ASP A 64 -3.91 5.76 -0.49
N LEU A 65 -2.71 5.27 -0.17
CA LEU A 65 -2.15 4.05 -0.75
C LEU A 65 -1.73 3.04 0.33
N SER A 66 -2.22 1.82 0.17
CA SER A 66 -1.77 0.65 0.92
C SER A 66 -0.76 -0.14 0.09
N LEU A 67 0.48 -0.22 0.56
CA LEU A 67 1.58 -0.98 -0.02
C LEU A 67 1.63 -2.37 0.64
N ILE A 68 1.01 -3.37 0.03
CA ILE A 68 0.96 -4.71 0.61
C ILE A 68 2.26 -5.45 0.29
N VAL A 69 2.95 -5.91 1.33
CA VAL A 69 4.23 -6.61 1.22
C VAL A 69 4.11 -8.11 1.45
N ASP A 70 4.98 -8.88 0.80
CA ASP A 70 5.23 -10.27 1.13
C ASP A 70 6.58 -10.40 1.82
N LEU A 71 6.54 -10.67 3.12
CA LEU A 71 7.72 -10.69 3.98
C LEU A 71 8.52 -12.00 3.78
N PRO A 72 9.87 -11.94 3.82
CA PRO A 72 10.70 -13.14 3.83
C PRO A 72 10.32 -14.09 4.97
N VAL A 73 10.35 -15.40 4.70
CA VAL A 73 9.96 -16.45 5.69
C VAL A 73 10.82 -16.42 6.95
N ASN A 74 12.11 -16.05 6.82
CA ASN A 74 13.08 -16.02 7.91
C ASN A 74 13.38 -14.59 8.39
N LEU A 75 12.41 -13.67 8.28
CA LEU A 75 12.58 -12.30 8.75
C LEU A 75 12.52 -12.24 10.28
N GLU A 76 13.60 -11.79 10.91
CA GLU A 76 13.63 -11.62 12.36
C GLU A 76 12.80 -10.42 12.81
N ALA A 77 12.24 -10.47 14.03
CA ALA A 77 11.41 -9.40 14.58
C ALA A 77 12.15 -8.04 14.60
N THR A 78 13.45 -8.04 14.88
CA THR A 78 14.30 -6.84 14.89
C THR A 78 14.56 -6.26 13.50
N GLN A 79 14.30 -7.02 12.43
CA GLN A 79 14.50 -6.61 11.05
C GLN A 79 13.21 -6.12 10.39
N LEU A 80 12.04 -6.42 10.97
CA LEU A 80 10.75 -6.10 10.40
C LEU A 80 10.56 -4.59 10.23
N GLU A 81 10.65 -3.82 11.30
CA GLU A 81 10.41 -2.38 11.25
C GLU A 81 11.42 -1.63 10.35
N PRO A 82 12.74 -1.91 10.39
CA PRO A 82 13.68 -1.36 9.42
C PRO A 82 13.33 -1.67 7.96
N LEU A 83 12.90 -2.91 7.66
CA LEU A 83 12.48 -3.28 6.30
C LEU A 83 11.24 -2.48 5.87
N LEU A 84 10.22 -2.40 6.72
CA LEU A 84 8.99 -1.66 6.42
C LEU A 84 9.26 -0.16 6.24
N HIS A 85 10.19 0.40 7.01
CA HIS A 85 10.66 1.78 6.83
C HIS A 85 11.30 1.98 5.46
N VAL A 86 12.18 1.08 5.01
CA VAL A 86 12.78 1.16 3.67
C VAL A 86 11.74 1.03 2.56
N VAL A 87 10.74 0.16 2.74
CA VAL A 87 9.61 0.03 1.78
C VAL A 87 8.86 1.34 1.66
N PHE A 88 8.52 1.96 2.79
CA PHE A 88 7.88 3.27 2.84
C PHE A 88 8.73 4.33 2.12
N GLN A 89 10.00 4.46 2.52
CA GLN A 89 10.91 5.46 1.98
C GLN A 89 11.13 5.32 0.47
N THR A 90 11.14 4.09 -0.05
CA THR A 90 11.28 3.84 -1.49
C THR A 90 10.18 4.55 -2.28
N THR A 91 8.95 4.44 -1.79
CA THR A 91 7.78 5.06 -2.45
C THR A 91 7.73 6.56 -2.19
N PHE A 92 7.91 6.95 -0.93
CA PHE A 92 7.83 8.34 -0.51
C PHE A 92 8.88 9.23 -1.16
N ASN A 93 10.15 8.79 -1.20
CA ASN A 93 11.25 9.59 -1.75
C ASN A 93 11.21 9.69 -3.29
N ALA A 94 10.55 8.75 -3.96
CA ALA A 94 10.41 8.75 -5.42
C ALA A 94 9.21 9.59 -5.88
N TRP A 95 8.31 9.95 -4.97
CA TRP A 95 7.06 10.65 -5.28
C TRP A 95 7.33 12.07 -5.78
N GLN A 96 6.71 12.42 -6.91
CA GLN A 96 6.87 13.69 -7.63
C GLN A 96 5.53 14.35 -7.91
N SER A 97 4.82 14.73 -6.85
CA SER A 97 3.58 15.49 -6.96
C SER A 97 3.40 16.43 -5.76
N GLU A 98 2.64 17.50 -5.97
CA GLU A 98 2.17 18.38 -4.90
C GLU A 98 1.07 17.73 -4.07
N ILE A 99 0.38 16.71 -4.62
CA ILE A 99 -0.59 15.91 -3.86
C ILE A 99 0.17 14.94 -2.97
N GLU A 100 -0.04 15.02 -1.66
CA GLU A 100 0.66 14.18 -0.70
C GLU A 100 0.18 12.72 -0.77
N PRO A 101 1.10 11.74 -0.74
CA PRO A 101 0.75 10.35 -0.64
C PRO A 101 0.61 9.95 0.84
N ASP A 102 -0.60 9.56 1.24
CA ASP A 102 -0.87 8.94 2.53
C ASP A 102 -0.56 7.44 2.43
N LEU A 103 0.68 7.07 2.78
CA LEU A 103 1.20 5.72 2.62
C LEU A 103 1.06 4.87 3.89
N ALA A 104 0.57 3.64 3.73
CA ALA A 104 0.66 2.59 4.74
C ALA A 104 1.30 1.33 4.14
N VAL A 105 2.37 0.82 4.77
CA VAL A 105 2.95 -0.48 4.38
C VAL A 105 2.25 -1.58 5.15
N ILE A 106 1.55 -2.45 4.45
CA ILE A 106 0.66 -3.47 5.02
C ILE A 106 1.31 -4.84 4.97
N PHE A 107 1.34 -5.56 6.09
CA PHE A 107 1.80 -6.94 6.15
C PHE A 107 0.79 -7.85 6.86
N LYS A 108 0.81 -9.12 6.50
CA LYS A 108 -0.03 -10.14 7.12
C LYS A 108 0.44 -10.42 8.55
N THR A 109 -0.48 -10.41 9.51
CA THR A 109 -0.24 -10.88 10.89
C THR A 109 -0.72 -12.30 11.13
N ARG A 110 -1.41 -12.88 10.14
CA ARG A 110 -2.00 -14.22 10.17
C ARG A 110 -1.90 -14.88 8.79
N ALA A 111 -2.20 -16.17 8.72
CA ALA A 111 -2.33 -16.89 7.47
C ALA A 111 -3.62 -16.48 6.73
N CYS A 112 -3.59 -15.34 6.05
CA CYS A 112 -4.61 -14.92 5.09
C CYS A 112 -3.94 -14.18 3.91
N ALA A 113 -4.64 -14.13 2.77
CA ALA A 113 -4.15 -13.46 1.57
C ALA A 113 -4.48 -11.96 1.52
N LEU A 114 -5.07 -11.38 2.58
CA LEU A 114 -5.54 -9.98 2.61
C LEU A 114 -6.46 -9.64 1.41
N ASP A 115 -7.29 -10.58 0.99
CA ASP A 115 -8.18 -10.38 -0.17
C ASP A 115 -9.23 -9.29 0.08
N CYS A 116 -9.49 -8.94 1.35
CA CYS A 116 -10.34 -7.82 1.72
C CYS A 116 -9.86 -6.46 1.19
N PHE A 117 -8.58 -6.33 0.81
CA PHE A 117 -8.04 -5.14 0.13
C PHE A 117 -8.33 -5.09 -1.38
N THR A 118 -9.01 -6.09 -1.93
CA THR A 118 -9.38 -6.13 -3.36
C THR A 118 -10.88 -5.91 -3.60
N GLN A 119 -11.59 -5.51 -2.55
CA GLN A 119 -13.05 -5.54 -2.51
C GLN A 119 -13.64 -4.14 -2.58
N THR A 120 -14.67 -4.00 -3.42
CA THR A 120 -15.44 -2.75 -3.52
C THR A 120 -16.60 -2.71 -2.55
N ASN A 121 -16.98 -3.85 -1.95
CA ASN A 121 -18.05 -3.96 -0.95
C ASN A 121 -17.63 -4.93 0.16
N TRP A 122 -18.03 -4.63 1.39
CA TRP A 122 -17.78 -5.53 2.53
C TRP A 122 -18.78 -6.69 2.55
N GLN A 123 -18.28 -7.87 2.93
CA GLN A 123 -19.02 -9.11 3.13
C GLN A 123 -18.43 -9.80 4.35
N ASP A 124 -19.28 -10.23 5.28
CA ASP A 124 -18.85 -10.68 6.60
C ASP A 124 -18.05 -12.00 6.57
N ASP A 125 -18.22 -12.82 5.53
CA ASP A 125 -17.55 -14.10 5.34
C ASP A 125 -16.13 -13.97 4.75
N MET A 126 -15.73 -12.78 4.27
CA MET A 126 -14.39 -12.55 3.72
C MET A 126 -13.28 -12.57 4.75
N CYS A 127 -13.60 -12.34 6.02
CA CYS A 127 -12.63 -12.33 7.10
C CYS A 127 -13.15 -13.16 8.27
N SER A 128 -12.50 -14.30 8.53
CA SER A 128 -12.86 -15.21 9.63
C SER A 128 -12.82 -14.59 11.02
N ILE A 129 -12.23 -13.39 11.16
CA ILE A 129 -12.18 -12.62 12.42
C ILE A 129 -12.97 -11.31 12.35
N GLY A 130 -13.84 -11.14 11.34
CA GLY A 130 -14.74 -9.99 11.22
C GLY A 130 -14.10 -8.68 10.74
N GLY A 131 -12.90 -8.73 10.17
CA GLY A 131 -12.25 -7.54 9.56
C GLY A 131 -11.62 -6.57 10.55
N TYR A 132 -11.49 -6.94 11.82
CA TYR A 132 -10.86 -6.13 12.86
C TYR A 132 -9.39 -6.55 13.05
N ASP A 133 -8.46 -5.60 12.91
CA ASP A 133 -7.01 -5.80 13.13
C ASP A 133 -6.43 -7.07 12.45
N CYS A 134 -6.89 -7.37 11.23
CA CYS A 134 -6.48 -8.57 10.49
C CYS A 134 -5.13 -8.45 9.78
N PHE A 135 -4.44 -7.32 9.95
CA PHE A 135 -3.13 -7.00 9.37
C PHE A 135 -2.35 -6.09 10.33
N GLY A 136 -1.04 -6.00 10.10
CA GLY A 136 -0.18 -5.01 10.73
C GLY A 136 0.22 -3.98 9.70
N LEU A 137 0.61 -2.79 10.16
CA LEU A 137 1.07 -1.74 9.27
C LEU A 137 2.28 -1.00 9.79
N TYR A 138 3.02 -0.39 8.88
CA TYR A 138 3.97 0.66 9.17
C TYR A 138 3.48 1.93 8.50
N LYS A 139 3.50 3.05 9.24
CA LYS A 139 3.13 4.36 8.69
C LYS A 139 3.96 5.48 9.30
N VAL A 140 4.04 6.57 8.55
CA VAL A 140 4.56 7.85 9.02
C VAL A 140 3.43 8.87 8.91
N GLN A 141 2.99 9.44 10.03
CA GLN A 141 1.95 10.47 10.03
C GLN A 141 2.05 11.33 11.29
N LYS A 142 2.01 12.67 11.13
CA LYS A 142 1.86 13.64 12.24
C LYS A 142 2.78 13.37 13.44
N GLY A 143 4.07 13.22 13.20
CA GLY A 143 5.08 12.98 14.26
C GLY A 143 5.15 11.54 14.77
N PHE A 144 4.30 10.64 14.28
CA PHE A 144 4.44 9.19 14.47
C PHE A 144 5.17 8.58 13.27
N SER A 145 6.11 7.68 13.56
CA SER A 145 6.78 6.83 12.58
C SER A 145 7.04 5.50 13.24
N GLY A 146 6.39 4.44 12.79
CA GLY A 146 6.67 3.12 13.33
C GLY A 146 5.68 2.04 12.98
N LEU A 147 5.97 0.86 13.53
CA LEU A 147 5.12 -0.32 13.47
C LEU A 147 3.85 -0.13 14.31
N VAL A 148 2.70 -0.48 13.73
CA VAL A 148 1.42 -0.54 14.43
C VAL A 148 0.83 -1.93 14.24
N THR A 149 0.61 -2.60 15.36
CA THR A 149 -0.18 -3.84 15.44
C THR A 149 -1.31 -3.56 16.42
N HIS A 150 -2.51 -4.10 16.16
CA HIS A 150 -3.70 -3.86 16.99
C HIS A 150 -4.14 -2.38 17.04
N ALA A 151 -4.25 -1.76 15.87
CA ALA A 151 -4.61 -0.36 15.72
C ALA A 151 -6.10 -0.08 15.97
N GLY A 152 -6.91 -1.12 16.15
CA GLY A 152 -8.37 -1.05 16.13
C GLY A 152 -8.93 -0.76 14.75
N ILE A 153 -8.25 -1.19 13.68
CA ILE A 153 -8.68 -0.92 12.31
C ILE A 153 -9.80 -1.88 11.92
N GLU A 154 -10.88 -1.31 11.42
CA GLU A 154 -12.01 -2.00 10.84
C GLU A 154 -11.93 -1.91 9.31
N ILE A 155 -11.60 -3.02 8.63
CA ILE A 155 -11.50 -3.08 7.15
C ILE A 155 -12.79 -2.61 6.47
N ARG A 156 -13.96 -2.90 7.04
CA ARG A 156 -15.25 -2.44 6.51
C ARG A 156 -15.34 -0.92 6.32
N ARG A 157 -14.52 -0.14 7.04
CA ARG A 157 -14.44 1.32 6.92
C ARG A 157 -13.42 1.79 5.88
N MET A 158 -12.56 0.89 5.39
CA MET A 158 -11.58 1.16 4.33
C MET A 158 -12.17 0.93 2.93
N VAL A 159 -13.14 0.02 2.82
CA VAL A 159 -13.88 -0.25 1.58
C VAL A 159 -14.64 1.01 1.11
N PRO A 160 -14.65 1.33 -0.19
CA PRO A 160 -14.18 0.52 -1.30
C PRO A 160 -12.66 0.60 -1.55
N CYS A 161 -12.05 -0.56 -1.78
CA CYS A 161 -10.65 -0.71 -2.12
C CYS A 161 -10.50 -1.08 -3.60
N LEU A 162 -9.48 -0.54 -4.27
CA LEU A 162 -9.13 -0.89 -5.63
C LEU A 162 -7.68 -1.35 -5.71
N GLU A 163 -7.44 -2.58 -6.14
CA GLU A 163 -6.09 -3.03 -6.49
C GLU A 163 -5.67 -2.37 -7.80
N ILE A 164 -4.68 -1.47 -7.71
CA ILE A 164 -4.20 -0.68 -8.84
C ILE A 164 -2.94 -1.27 -9.47
N TRP A 165 -2.22 -2.12 -8.75
CA TRP A 165 -1.04 -2.80 -9.27
C TRP A 165 -0.79 -4.09 -8.50
N ARG A 166 -0.23 -5.08 -9.21
CA ARG A 166 0.25 -6.35 -8.63
C ARG A 166 1.55 -6.74 -9.29
N ARG A 167 2.50 -7.24 -8.50
CA ARG A 167 3.75 -7.81 -9.00
C ARG A 167 3.45 -9.02 -9.87
N ALA A 168 3.97 -9.04 -11.10
CA ALA A 168 3.87 -10.22 -11.95
C ALA A 168 4.54 -11.43 -11.26
N ILE A 169 3.86 -12.57 -11.28
CA ILE A 169 4.44 -13.84 -10.84
C ILE A 169 5.21 -14.37 -12.03
N CYS A 170 6.53 -14.38 -11.94
CA CYS A 170 7.41 -15.02 -12.91
C CYS A 170 7.64 -16.48 -12.52
#